data_AF-A0A914Z3E3-F1
#
_entry.id   AF-A0A914Z3E3-F1
#
_cell.length_a   1.000
_cell.length_b   1.000
_cell.length_c   1.000
_cell.angle_alpha   90.00
_cell.angle_beta   90.00
_cell.angle_gamma   90.00
#
_symmetry.space_group_name_H-M   'P 1'
#
loop_
_entity.id
_entity.type
_entity.pdbx_description
1 polymer ?
#
loop_
_entity_poly.entity_id
_entity_poly.type
_entity_poly.pdbx_seq_one_letter_code
_entity_poly.pdbx_strand_id
1 'polypeptide(L)'
;MLDCNDCTQTAHCQPVFFARNDPKRSSVCVPFTRSSSRCQNGGPLVQMNENTAFIDASAIYGSSPKTQNRFRNGAFMKTERFRDEVLPPSGGNGMVTGDDRSTLFLGLAAYHSIFVRLHNRMASQLIQLNPHWSANKVFQETRKIMGAVLQAITYNEFLPALLGNQGVTLANSYRGYNPAVNPAISNEFAAAAYRLHGMIQEFYPMVDANFRRVGSVRFIDGAGNFQKMLDFGVDLVTRGLMTLPARKPQRITTQVTEDFFGNFDLSTTNIQRGRDHGLSTYNSYRELCGLRK
;
A
#
# COMPACT_ATOMS: atom_id res chain seq x y z
N MET A 1 -15.59 10.83 -10.04
CA MET A 1 -14.70 11.20 -8.93
C MET A 1 -15.06 12.63 -8.58
N LEU A 2 -15.27 12.95 -7.30
CA LEU A 2 -15.47 14.34 -6.89
C LEU A 2 -14.13 15.05 -7.08
N ASP A 3 -14.10 16.08 -7.92
CA ASP A 3 -12.89 16.81 -8.23
C ASP A 3 -12.74 17.98 -7.23
N CYS A 4 -11.76 17.86 -6.33
CA CYS A 4 -11.39 18.89 -5.35
C CYS A 4 -10.04 19.53 -5.72
N ASN A 5 -9.76 19.71 -7.01
CA ASN A 5 -8.51 20.29 -7.51
C ASN A 5 -8.38 21.80 -7.29
N ASP A 6 -9.44 22.47 -6.81
CA ASP A 6 -9.41 23.87 -6.44
C ASP A 6 -9.35 24.06 -4.91
N CYS A 7 -9.25 25.34 -4.48
CA CYS A 7 -9.27 25.70 -3.07
C CYS A 7 -10.68 26.01 -2.56
N THR A 8 -11.71 25.48 -3.21
CA THR A 8 -13.10 25.71 -2.80
C THR A 8 -13.47 24.72 -1.69
N GLN A 9 -13.91 25.27 -0.56
CA GLN A 9 -14.41 24.45 0.53
C GLN A 9 -15.87 24.06 0.27
N THR A 10 -16.16 22.76 0.33
CA THR A 10 -17.50 22.20 0.15
C THR A 10 -17.75 21.11 1.21
N ALA A 11 -18.92 20.46 1.20
CA ALA A 11 -19.18 19.32 2.07
C ALA A 11 -18.20 18.14 1.86
N HIS A 12 -17.63 18.02 0.66
CA HIS A 12 -16.73 16.94 0.26
C HIS A 12 -15.27 17.36 0.04
N CYS A 13 -15.01 18.66 -0.13
CA CYS A 13 -13.68 19.23 -0.34
C CYS A 13 -13.29 20.10 0.87
N GLN A 14 -12.18 19.76 1.52
CA GLN A 14 -11.71 20.47 2.71
C GLN A 14 -10.23 20.85 2.54
N PRO A 15 -9.91 21.78 1.61
CA PRO A 15 -8.54 22.18 1.31
C PRO A 15 -7.81 22.73 2.54
N VAL A 16 -6.48 22.59 2.56
CA VAL A 16 -5.64 23.16 3.62
C VAL A 16 -4.90 24.36 3.07
N PHE A 17 -5.29 25.56 3.51
CA PHE A 17 -4.65 26.80 3.08
C PHE A 17 -3.23 26.92 3.63
N PHE A 18 -2.30 27.36 2.79
CA PHE A 18 -0.93 27.61 3.21
C PHE A 18 -0.85 28.79 4.18
N ALA A 19 0.15 28.76 5.05
CA ALA A 19 0.44 29.89 5.91
C ALA A 19 0.95 31.10 5.09
N ARG A 20 0.75 32.32 5.58
CA ARG A 20 1.16 33.56 4.88
C ARG A 20 2.66 33.59 4.46
N ASN A 21 3.50 32.91 5.23
CA ASN A 21 4.95 32.86 5.02
C ASN A 21 5.42 31.51 4.48
N ASP A 22 4.52 30.68 3.96
CA ASP A 22 4.89 29.41 3.35
C ASP A 22 5.71 29.68 2.08
N PRO A 23 6.88 29.01 1.91
CA PRO A 23 7.72 29.19 0.74
C PRO A 23 7.06 28.70 -0.57
N LYS A 24 6.02 27.84 -0.52
CA LYS A 24 5.28 27.34 -1.69
C LYS A 24 4.19 28.29 -2.20
N ARG A 25 4.55 29.53 -2.50
CA ARG A 25 3.59 30.59 -2.88
C ARG A 25 2.89 30.40 -4.24
N SER A 26 3.24 29.40 -5.03
CA SER A 26 2.59 29.15 -6.33
C SER A 26 1.18 28.57 -6.22
N SER A 27 0.84 27.97 -5.07
CA SER A 27 -0.46 27.35 -4.80
C SER A 27 -1.12 28.03 -3.58
N VAL A 28 -2.44 28.15 -3.57
CA VAL A 28 -3.19 28.82 -2.47
C VAL A 28 -3.47 27.85 -1.32
N CYS A 29 -3.59 26.56 -1.64
CA CYS A 29 -3.88 25.49 -0.68
C CYS A 29 -3.32 24.16 -1.16
N VAL A 30 -3.27 23.19 -0.24
CA VAL A 30 -3.19 21.77 -0.57
C VAL A 30 -4.62 21.26 -0.82
N PRO A 31 -4.95 20.73 -2.02
CA PRO A 31 -6.26 20.17 -2.30
C PRO A 31 -6.51 18.92 -1.45
N PHE A 32 -7.75 18.73 -1.00
CA PHE A 32 -8.10 17.61 -0.13
C PHE A 32 -9.57 17.19 -0.28
N THR A 33 -9.75 15.94 -0.70
CA THR A 33 -11.07 15.28 -0.75
C THR A 33 -11.28 14.48 0.53
N ARG A 34 -12.43 14.70 1.18
CA ARG A 34 -12.85 13.94 2.37
C ARG A 34 -13.10 12.48 2.05
N SER A 35 -12.86 11.61 3.02
CA SER A 35 -13.06 10.17 2.85
C SER A 35 -14.54 9.85 2.73
N SER A 36 -14.86 8.85 1.89
CA SER A 36 -16.21 8.30 1.80
C SER A 36 -16.64 7.78 3.18
N SER A 37 -17.81 8.23 3.62
CA SER A 37 -18.34 7.93 4.95
C SER A 37 -19.83 7.60 4.88
N ARG A 38 -20.34 6.95 5.93
CA ARG A 38 -21.78 6.74 6.14
C ARG A 38 -22.15 7.17 7.55
N CYS A 39 -23.40 7.59 7.73
CA CYS A 39 -23.98 7.78 9.06
C CYS A 39 -24.44 6.42 9.59
N GLN A 40 -24.02 6.08 10.81
CA GLN A 40 -24.54 4.89 11.49
C GLN A 40 -25.78 5.28 12.31
N ASN A 41 -26.99 5.02 11.80
CA ASN A 41 -28.26 5.23 12.50
C ASN A 41 -28.43 6.63 13.14
N GLY A 42 -28.07 7.70 12.44
CA GLY A 42 -28.12 9.07 12.97
C GLY A 42 -26.99 9.44 13.94
N GLY A 43 -26.07 8.51 14.20
CA GLY A 43 -24.82 8.72 14.91
C GLY A 43 -23.73 9.37 14.05
N PRO A 44 -22.50 9.46 14.57
CA PRO A 44 -21.39 10.13 13.91
C PRO A 44 -21.05 9.49 12.55
N LEU A 45 -20.40 10.28 11.69
CA LEU A 45 -19.87 9.79 10.41
C LEU A 45 -18.77 8.76 10.64
N VAL A 46 -18.89 7.61 9.99
CA VAL A 46 -17.87 6.54 9.99
C VAL A 46 -17.35 6.32 8.57
N GLN A 47 -16.02 6.26 8.42
CA GLN A 47 -15.38 6.03 7.12
C GLN A 47 -15.45 4.56 6.71
N MET A 48 -15.50 4.32 5.40
CA MET A 48 -15.60 2.96 4.84
C MET A 48 -14.21 2.38 4.54
N ASN A 49 -14.03 1.09 4.82
CA ASN A 49 -12.92 0.30 4.29
C ASN A 49 -13.40 -0.46 3.05
N GLU A 50 -12.81 -0.15 1.89
CA GLU A 50 -13.16 -0.79 0.62
C GLU A 50 -12.42 -2.12 0.39
N ASN A 51 -11.46 -2.45 1.26
CA ASN A 51 -10.69 -3.68 1.22
C ASN A 51 -11.08 -4.65 2.34
N THR A 52 -10.75 -5.93 2.14
CA THR A 52 -10.87 -6.93 3.21
C THR A 52 -9.92 -6.56 4.37
N ALA A 53 -10.36 -6.77 5.61
CA ALA A 53 -9.56 -6.47 6.79
C ALA A 53 -8.46 -7.53 7.06
N PHE A 54 -8.57 -8.69 6.41
CA PHE A 54 -7.66 -9.81 6.60
C PHE A 54 -6.38 -9.67 5.77
N ILE A 55 -5.28 -10.26 6.25
CA ILE A 55 -4.08 -10.49 5.44
C ILE A 55 -4.36 -11.71 4.54
N ASP A 56 -5.06 -11.48 3.44
CA ASP A 56 -5.59 -12.54 2.54
C ASP A 56 -5.12 -12.37 1.09
N ALA A 57 -4.07 -11.57 0.88
CA ALA A 57 -3.56 -11.18 -0.42
C ALA A 57 -4.57 -10.41 -1.30
N SER A 58 -5.56 -9.72 -0.72
CA SER A 58 -6.50 -8.86 -1.46
C SER A 58 -5.83 -7.79 -2.32
N ALA A 59 -4.65 -7.29 -1.95
CA ALA A 59 -3.87 -6.40 -2.80
C ALA A 59 -3.48 -7.03 -4.16
N ILE A 60 -3.38 -8.36 -4.22
CA ILE A 60 -3.09 -9.11 -5.45
C ILE A 60 -4.39 -9.59 -6.11
N TYR A 61 -5.35 -10.09 -5.31
CA TYR A 61 -6.53 -10.80 -5.81
C TYR A 61 -7.82 -9.97 -5.89
N GLY A 62 -7.78 -8.74 -5.37
CA GLY A 62 -8.92 -7.85 -5.25
C GLY A 62 -9.82 -8.19 -4.08
N SER A 63 -10.54 -7.17 -3.61
CA SER A 63 -11.50 -7.27 -2.51
C SER A 63 -12.94 -7.59 -2.97
N SER A 64 -13.15 -7.80 -4.28
CA SER A 64 -14.44 -8.19 -4.85
C SER A 64 -14.28 -9.16 -6.03
N PRO A 65 -15.27 -10.03 -6.30
CA PRO A 65 -15.26 -10.88 -7.49
C PRO A 65 -15.17 -10.08 -8.80
N LYS A 66 -15.82 -8.91 -8.85
CA LYS A 66 -15.78 -8.00 -10.00
C LYS A 66 -14.36 -7.51 -10.28
N THR A 67 -13.62 -7.13 -9.24
CA THR A 67 -12.22 -6.71 -9.36
C THR A 67 -11.34 -7.89 -9.80
N GLN A 68 -11.49 -9.05 -9.15
CA GLN A 68 -10.72 -10.26 -9.47
C GLN A 68 -10.83 -10.69 -10.94
N ASN A 69 -12.03 -10.62 -11.52
CA ASN A 69 -12.27 -11.04 -12.90
C ASN A 69 -11.54 -10.18 -13.94
N ARG A 70 -11.07 -8.98 -13.58
CA ARG A 70 -10.32 -8.11 -14.52
C ARG A 70 -8.95 -8.68 -14.88
N PHE A 71 -8.28 -9.28 -13.90
CA PHE A 71 -6.89 -9.75 -14.02
C PHE A 71 -6.73 -11.26 -13.80
N ARG A 72 -7.82 -12.03 -13.67
CA ARG A 72 -7.78 -13.49 -13.64
C ARG A 72 -7.86 -14.09 -15.05
N ASN A 73 -7.13 -15.18 -15.29
CA ASN A 73 -7.18 -16.01 -16.50
C ASN A 73 -7.17 -17.50 -16.12
N GLY A 74 -8.37 -18.06 -15.87
CA GLY A 74 -8.52 -19.46 -15.46
C GLY A 74 -7.82 -19.76 -14.13
N ALA A 75 -6.75 -20.56 -14.20
CA ALA A 75 -5.89 -20.93 -13.07
C ALA A 75 -4.83 -19.86 -12.74
N PHE A 76 -4.57 -18.96 -13.68
CA PHE A 76 -3.49 -17.99 -13.65
C PHE A 76 -4.01 -16.57 -13.46
N MET A 77 -3.09 -15.67 -13.15
CA MET A 77 -3.26 -14.23 -13.27
C MET A 77 -2.82 -13.81 -14.67
N LYS A 78 -3.54 -12.85 -15.27
CA LYS A 78 -3.14 -12.20 -16.52
C LYS A 78 -1.80 -11.51 -16.31
N THR A 79 -0.95 -11.56 -17.33
CA THR A 79 0.35 -10.89 -17.35
C THR A 79 0.65 -10.40 -18.75
N GLU A 80 1.42 -9.33 -18.84
CA GLU A 80 1.97 -8.82 -20.09
C GLU A 80 3.49 -8.93 -20.05
N ARG A 81 4.08 -9.22 -21.21
CA ARG A 81 5.54 -9.23 -21.36
C ARG A 81 5.97 -7.89 -21.91
N PHE A 82 6.86 -7.22 -21.19
CA PHE A 82 7.52 -6.01 -21.65
C PHE A 82 9.02 -6.23 -21.62
N ARG A 83 9.65 -6.27 -22.82
CA ARG A 83 11.05 -6.74 -22.96
C ARG A 83 11.22 -8.12 -22.31
N ASP A 84 12.15 -8.25 -21.37
CA ASP A 84 12.42 -9.48 -20.64
C ASP A 84 11.59 -9.63 -19.34
N GLU A 85 10.77 -8.63 -19.01
CA GLU A 85 9.98 -8.59 -17.77
C GLU A 85 8.54 -9.10 -17.97
N VAL A 86 8.01 -9.80 -16.97
CA VAL A 86 6.61 -10.25 -16.92
C VAL A 86 5.86 -9.41 -15.89
N LEU A 87 4.99 -8.52 -16.31
CA LEU A 87 4.29 -7.58 -15.43
C LEU A 87 2.80 -7.93 -15.34
N PRO A 88 2.08 -7.44 -14.32
CA PRO A 88 0.63 -7.38 -14.37
C PRO A 88 0.17 -6.62 -15.63
N PRO A 89 -1.07 -6.85 -16.11
CA PRO A 89 -1.57 -6.19 -17.32
C PRO A 89 -1.57 -4.67 -17.16
N SER A 90 -1.26 -3.95 -18.23
CA SER A 90 -1.36 -2.50 -18.25
C SER A 90 -2.82 -2.04 -18.30
N GLY A 91 -3.11 -0.89 -17.68
CA GLY A 91 -4.43 -0.28 -17.68
C GLY A 91 -4.34 1.22 -17.44
N GLY A 92 -4.73 2.02 -18.43
CA GLY A 92 -4.50 3.45 -18.40
C GLY A 92 -3.01 3.76 -18.27
N ASN A 93 -2.63 4.51 -17.23
CA ASN A 93 -1.25 4.90 -16.95
C ASN A 93 -0.56 4.00 -15.90
N GLY A 94 -1.11 2.82 -15.62
CA GLY A 94 -0.60 1.94 -14.56
C GLY A 94 -0.84 0.46 -14.79
N MET A 95 -0.80 -0.31 -13.69
CA MET A 95 -0.99 -1.75 -13.68
C MET A 95 -2.38 -2.11 -13.14
N VAL A 96 -2.97 -3.15 -13.71
CA VAL A 96 -4.26 -3.70 -13.26
C VAL A 96 -3.98 -4.81 -12.25
N THR A 97 -4.22 -4.52 -10.97
CA THR A 97 -4.05 -5.49 -9.87
C THR A 97 -5.25 -5.47 -8.91
N GLY A 98 -5.15 -6.23 -7.81
CA GLY A 98 -6.18 -6.25 -6.77
C GLY A 98 -6.39 -4.93 -6.02
N ASP A 99 -5.35 -4.09 -5.97
CA ASP A 99 -5.39 -2.74 -5.39
C ASP A 99 -5.09 -1.69 -6.47
N ASP A 100 -5.85 -0.61 -6.48
CA ASP A 100 -5.77 0.46 -7.48
C ASP A 100 -4.53 1.35 -7.29
N ARG A 101 -3.84 1.26 -6.15
CA ARG A 101 -2.62 2.03 -5.86
C ARG A 101 -1.34 1.26 -6.22
N SER A 102 -1.44 0.14 -6.93
CA SER A 102 -0.29 -0.72 -7.24
C SER A 102 0.88 -0.03 -7.98
N THR A 103 0.64 1.11 -8.65
CA THR A 103 1.66 1.92 -9.31
C THR A 103 1.97 3.25 -8.60
N LEU A 104 1.62 3.36 -7.31
CA LEU A 104 1.86 4.59 -6.54
C LEU A 104 3.35 4.96 -6.50
N PHE A 105 4.24 3.97 -6.44
CA PHE A 105 5.70 4.15 -6.55
C PHE A 105 6.38 2.87 -7.07
N LEU A 106 7.61 3.00 -7.56
CA LEU A 106 8.36 1.92 -8.23
C LEU A 106 8.48 0.65 -7.39
N GLY A 107 8.87 0.78 -6.12
CA GLY A 107 9.00 -0.38 -5.22
C GLY A 107 7.70 -1.16 -5.06
N LEU A 108 6.56 -0.47 -4.94
CA LEU A 108 5.25 -1.11 -4.82
C LEU A 108 4.90 -1.86 -6.12
N ALA A 109 5.12 -1.22 -7.26
CA ALA A 109 4.87 -1.84 -8.56
C ALA A 109 5.72 -3.11 -8.78
N ALA A 110 6.99 -3.08 -8.35
CA ALA A 110 7.88 -4.23 -8.37
C ALA A 110 7.33 -5.38 -7.52
N TYR A 111 6.88 -5.13 -6.28
CA TYR A 111 6.30 -6.17 -5.42
C TYR A 111 5.01 -6.77 -5.98
N HIS A 112 4.09 -5.96 -6.52
CA HIS A 112 2.90 -6.49 -7.20
C HIS A 112 3.29 -7.43 -8.35
N SER A 113 4.32 -7.05 -9.12
CA SER A 113 4.82 -7.88 -10.23
C SER A 113 5.41 -9.21 -9.73
N ILE A 114 6.22 -9.18 -8.66
CA ILE A 114 6.80 -10.38 -8.04
C ILE A 114 5.70 -11.34 -7.57
N PHE A 115 4.67 -10.84 -6.90
CA PHE A 115 3.61 -11.71 -6.38
C PHE A 115 2.71 -12.30 -7.47
N VAL A 116 2.45 -11.56 -8.55
CA VAL A 116 1.74 -12.11 -9.71
C VAL A 116 2.56 -13.20 -10.40
N ARG A 117 3.88 -13.00 -10.56
CA ARG A 117 4.79 -14.05 -11.07
C ARG A 117 4.79 -15.28 -10.16
N LEU A 118 4.85 -15.07 -8.85
CA LEU A 118 4.85 -16.15 -7.87
C LEU A 118 3.56 -16.97 -7.91
N HIS A 119 2.39 -16.31 -8.01
CA HIS A 119 1.12 -17.00 -8.23
C HIS A 119 1.19 -17.89 -9.47
N ASN A 120 1.57 -17.34 -10.63
CA ASN A 120 1.57 -18.11 -11.88
C ASN A 120 2.56 -19.29 -11.83
N ARG A 121 3.71 -19.12 -11.18
CA ARG A 121 4.67 -20.20 -10.95
C ARG A 121 4.06 -21.32 -10.10
N MET A 122 3.42 -20.98 -8.98
CA MET A 122 2.80 -21.97 -8.09
C MET A 122 1.61 -22.66 -8.74
N ALA A 123 0.78 -21.92 -9.50
CA ALA A 123 -0.33 -22.49 -10.24
C ALA A 123 0.14 -23.54 -11.26
N SER A 124 1.22 -23.25 -12.02
CA SER A 124 1.83 -24.22 -12.94
C SER A 124 2.31 -25.49 -12.24
N GLN A 125 2.94 -25.35 -11.06
CA GLN A 125 3.39 -26.50 -10.26
C GLN A 125 2.22 -27.33 -9.74
N LEU A 126 1.15 -26.68 -9.27
CA LEU A 126 -0.05 -27.36 -8.79
C LEU A 126 -0.79 -28.11 -9.90
N ILE A 127 -0.80 -27.59 -11.14
CA ILE A 127 -1.35 -28.29 -12.30
C ILE A 127 -0.55 -29.56 -12.60
N GLN A 128 0.79 -29.48 -12.57
CA GLN A 128 1.64 -30.65 -12.80
C GLN A 128 1.45 -31.74 -11.73
N LEU A 129 1.34 -31.33 -10.46
CA LEU A 129 1.11 -32.25 -9.34
C LEU A 129 -0.32 -32.82 -9.32
N ASN A 130 -1.30 -32.05 -9.78
CA ASN A 130 -2.72 -32.42 -9.74
C ASN A 130 -3.38 -32.21 -11.11
N PRO A 131 -3.10 -33.05 -12.13
CA PRO A 131 -3.66 -32.86 -13.47
C PRO A 131 -5.20 -32.94 -13.53
N HIS A 132 -5.81 -33.56 -12.51
CA HIS A 132 -7.26 -33.72 -12.37
C HIS A 132 -7.95 -32.47 -11.77
N TRP A 133 -7.21 -31.46 -11.30
CA TRP A 133 -7.81 -30.26 -10.74
C TRP A 133 -8.35 -29.33 -11.83
N SER A 134 -9.54 -28.79 -11.60
CA SER A 134 -10.06 -27.71 -12.43
C SER A 134 -9.22 -26.43 -12.25
N ALA A 135 -9.22 -25.57 -13.28
CA ALA A 135 -8.55 -24.28 -13.22
C ALA A 135 -8.99 -23.43 -12.02
N ASN A 136 -10.27 -23.53 -11.60
CA ASN A 136 -10.75 -22.83 -10.42
C ASN A 136 -10.17 -23.36 -9.12
N LYS A 137 -10.03 -24.69 -8.99
CA LYS A 137 -9.40 -25.30 -7.81
C LYS A 137 -7.94 -24.86 -7.69
N VAL A 138 -7.18 -24.92 -8.79
CA VAL A 138 -5.79 -24.45 -8.83
C VAL A 138 -5.68 -22.99 -8.40
N PHE A 139 -6.52 -22.10 -8.96
CA PHE A 139 -6.49 -20.68 -8.61
C PHE A 139 -6.75 -20.45 -7.11
N GLN A 140 -7.77 -21.09 -6.53
CA GLN A 140 -8.12 -20.90 -5.12
C GLN A 140 -7.07 -21.49 -4.17
N GLU A 141 -6.50 -22.66 -4.49
CA GLU A 141 -5.41 -23.23 -3.68
C GLU A 141 -4.14 -22.37 -3.76
N THR A 142 -3.80 -21.88 -4.95
CA THR A 142 -2.68 -20.94 -5.13
C THR A 142 -2.91 -19.64 -4.34
N ARG A 143 -4.13 -19.09 -4.39
CA ARG A 143 -4.53 -17.91 -3.61
C ARG A 143 -4.41 -18.16 -2.10
N LYS A 144 -4.86 -19.32 -1.63
CA LYS A 144 -4.76 -19.71 -0.21
C LYS A 144 -3.30 -19.77 0.25
N ILE A 145 -2.42 -20.39 -0.55
CA ILE A 145 -0.98 -20.43 -0.26
C ILE A 145 -0.38 -19.02 -0.24
N MET A 146 -0.71 -18.17 -1.22
CA MET A 146 -0.25 -16.77 -1.22
C MET A 146 -0.67 -15.98 0.02
N GLY A 147 -1.92 -16.15 0.47
CA GLY A 147 -2.38 -15.55 1.73
C GLY A 147 -1.55 -16.01 2.92
N ALA A 148 -1.28 -17.31 3.02
CA ALA A 148 -0.44 -17.87 4.07
C ALA A 148 1.02 -17.36 4.02
N VAL A 149 1.60 -17.21 2.83
CA VAL A 149 2.94 -16.63 2.64
C VAL A 149 2.98 -15.20 3.17
N LEU A 150 1.99 -14.36 2.80
CA LEU A 150 1.95 -12.98 3.30
C LEU A 150 1.73 -12.90 4.80
N GLN A 151 0.89 -13.77 5.37
CA GLN A 151 0.72 -13.88 6.83
C GLN A 151 2.02 -14.26 7.52
N ALA A 152 2.72 -15.27 7.00
CA ALA A 152 3.99 -15.73 7.57
C ALA A 152 5.05 -14.62 7.54
N ILE A 153 5.25 -13.96 6.40
CA ILE A 153 6.19 -12.83 6.28
C ILE A 153 5.78 -11.70 7.25
N THR A 154 4.48 -11.38 7.32
CA THR A 154 4.02 -10.28 8.16
C THR A 154 4.26 -10.55 9.65
N TYR A 155 3.80 -11.71 10.15
CA TYR A 155 3.87 -12.02 11.57
C TYR A 155 5.27 -12.45 12.03
N ASN A 156 6.02 -13.20 11.20
CA ASN A 156 7.29 -13.78 11.63
C ASN A 156 8.50 -12.88 11.33
N GLU A 157 8.39 -11.97 10.36
CA GLU A 157 9.53 -11.16 9.90
C GLU A 157 9.26 -9.67 10.09
N PHE A 158 8.19 -9.15 9.47
CA PHE A 158 7.93 -7.70 9.43
C PHE A 158 7.55 -7.13 10.81
N LEU A 159 6.59 -7.72 11.51
CA LEU A 159 6.16 -7.22 12.82
C LEU A 159 7.27 -7.29 13.89
N PRO A 160 8.07 -8.37 13.98
CA PRO A 160 9.26 -8.40 14.84
C PRO A 160 10.28 -7.32 14.49
N ALA A 161 10.55 -7.08 13.20
CA ALA A 161 11.48 -6.03 12.77
C ALA A 161 10.97 -4.62 13.11
N LEU A 162 9.64 -4.40 13.04
CA LEU A 162 9.03 -3.10 13.30
C LEU A 162 8.83 -2.81 14.80
N LEU A 163 8.36 -3.80 15.56
CA LEU A 163 7.90 -3.64 16.96
C LEU A 163 8.89 -4.23 17.98
N GLY A 164 9.99 -4.83 17.53
CA GLY A 164 10.95 -5.50 18.40
C GLY A 164 10.33 -6.66 19.18
N ASN A 165 10.63 -6.74 20.48
CA ASN A 165 10.16 -7.83 21.35
C ASN A 165 8.63 -7.98 21.42
N GLN A 166 7.89 -6.88 21.25
CA GLN A 166 6.42 -6.95 21.18
C GLN A 166 5.96 -7.70 19.93
N GLY A 167 6.62 -7.48 18.79
CA GLY A 167 6.34 -8.21 17.55
C GLY A 167 6.68 -9.71 17.68
N VAL A 168 7.80 -10.04 18.32
CA VAL A 168 8.19 -11.44 18.61
C VAL A 168 7.16 -12.12 19.51
N THR A 169 6.70 -11.41 20.55
CA THR A 169 5.68 -11.92 21.47
C THR A 169 4.36 -12.17 20.71
N LEU A 170 3.95 -11.23 19.87
CA LEU A 170 2.75 -11.35 19.05
C LEU A 170 2.81 -12.58 18.12
N ALA A 171 3.93 -12.77 17.42
CA ALA A 171 4.14 -13.93 16.53
C ALA A 171 3.97 -15.27 17.25
N ASN A 172 4.44 -15.36 18.50
CA ASN A 172 4.38 -16.57 19.32
C ASN A 172 3.07 -16.71 20.14
N SER A 173 2.18 -15.73 20.08
CA SER A 173 0.98 -15.67 20.92
C SER A 173 -0.25 -16.38 20.34
N TYR A 174 -0.19 -16.88 19.10
CA TYR A 174 -1.32 -17.55 18.49
C TYR A 174 -1.74 -18.81 19.27
N ARG A 175 -3.05 -18.94 19.55
CA ARG A 175 -3.66 -20.07 20.30
C ARG A 175 -4.83 -20.72 19.57
N GLY A 176 -5.03 -20.38 18.29
CA GLY A 176 -6.18 -20.80 17.50
C GLY A 176 -7.13 -19.65 17.19
N TYR A 177 -8.11 -19.93 16.33
CA TYR A 177 -9.13 -18.96 15.93
C TYR A 177 -10.13 -18.72 17.07
N ASN A 178 -10.42 -17.46 17.35
CA ASN A 178 -11.46 -17.05 18.28
C ASN A 178 -12.55 -16.26 17.51
N PRO A 179 -13.77 -16.79 17.36
CA PRO A 179 -14.84 -16.13 16.62
C PRO A 179 -15.39 -14.87 17.30
N ALA A 180 -15.08 -14.64 18.59
CA ALA A 180 -15.50 -13.44 19.30
C ALA A 180 -14.62 -12.22 19.00
N VAL A 181 -13.48 -12.39 18.32
CA VAL A 181 -12.58 -11.29 17.97
C VAL A 181 -13.15 -10.53 16.77
N ASN A 182 -13.31 -9.21 16.91
CA ASN A 182 -13.64 -8.33 15.79
C ASN A 182 -12.38 -8.12 14.91
N PRO A 183 -12.37 -8.58 13.64
CA PRO A 183 -11.21 -8.47 12.77
C PRO A 183 -11.14 -7.14 12.02
N ALA A 184 -12.09 -6.22 12.23
CA ALA A 184 -12.13 -4.95 11.52
C ALA A 184 -10.89 -4.10 11.78
N ILE A 185 -10.40 -3.43 10.74
CA ILE A 185 -9.32 -2.45 10.88
C ILE A 185 -9.85 -1.21 11.60
N SER A 186 -9.17 -0.79 12.67
CA SER A 186 -9.54 0.43 13.38
C SER A 186 -9.25 1.68 12.56
N ASN A 187 -9.99 2.75 12.81
CA ASN A 187 -9.85 3.99 12.05
C ASN A 187 -8.47 4.61 12.29
N GLU A 188 -7.99 4.53 13.53
CA GLU A 188 -6.68 4.97 13.98
C GLU A 188 -5.55 4.25 13.25
N PHE A 189 -5.70 2.93 13.01
CA PHE A 189 -4.71 2.15 12.28
C PHE A 189 -4.58 2.63 10.83
N ALA A 190 -5.72 2.78 10.14
CA ALA A 190 -5.75 3.15 8.72
C ALA A 190 -5.43 4.63 8.46
N ALA A 191 -5.92 5.54 9.31
CA ALA A 191 -5.79 6.98 9.11
C ALA A 191 -4.52 7.57 9.75
N ALA A 192 -3.89 6.88 10.70
CA ALA A 192 -2.71 7.39 11.39
C ALA A 192 -1.61 6.35 11.63
N ALA A 193 -1.84 5.32 12.45
CA ALA A 193 -0.75 4.52 13.04
C ALA A 193 0.10 3.76 12.02
N TYR A 194 -0.52 3.21 10.96
CA TYR A 194 0.21 2.47 9.92
C TYR A 194 0.74 3.35 8.79
N ARG A 195 0.61 4.68 8.91
CA ARG A 195 1.20 5.66 7.97
C ARG A 195 2.68 5.85 8.28
N LEU A 196 3.46 4.79 8.07
CA LEU A 196 4.91 4.72 8.27
C LEU A 196 5.71 5.55 7.26
N HIS A 197 5.14 6.66 6.77
CA HIS A 197 5.70 7.52 5.72
C HIS A 197 7.06 8.13 6.08
N GLY A 198 7.40 8.21 7.37
CA GLY A 198 8.75 8.60 7.81
C GLY A 198 9.85 7.65 7.33
N MET A 199 9.51 6.40 6.99
CA MET A 199 10.46 5.40 6.50
C MET A 199 10.71 5.46 4.99
N ILE A 200 10.01 6.35 4.26
CA ILE A 200 10.17 6.52 2.81
C ILE A 200 11.60 6.97 2.49
N GLN A 201 12.25 6.26 1.58
CA GLN A 201 13.56 6.62 1.04
C GLN A 201 13.45 7.72 0.01
N GLU A 202 14.52 8.51 -0.15
CA GLU A 202 14.51 9.63 -1.09
C GLU A 202 14.84 9.19 -2.53
N PHE A 203 15.46 8.03 -2.68
CA PHE A 203 15.92 7.50 -3.96
C PHE A 203 15.77 5.97 -4.01
N TYR A 204 15.57 5.45 -5.22
CA TYR A 204 15.74 4.05 -5.57
C TYR A 204 17.10 3.86 -6.25
N PRO A 205 18.10 3.24 -5.60
CA PRO A 205 19.31 2.82 -6.30
C PRO A 205 18.94 1.72 -7.28
N MET A 206 19.46 1.80 -8.52
CA MET A 206 19.30 0.74 -9.51
C MET A 206 20.51 -0.16 -9.43
N VAL A 207 20.30 -1.44 -9.14
CA VAL A 207 21.37 -2.38 -8.80
C VAL A 207 21.31 -3.61 -9.72
N ASP A 208 22.43 -3.90 -10.39
CA ASP A 208 22.54 -5.01 -11.33
C ASP A 208 22.66 -6.38 -10.65
N ALA A 209 22.76 -7.44 -11.45
CA ALA A 209 22.89 -8.82 -10.95
C ALA A 209 24.19 -9.08 -10.16
N ASN A 210 25.21 -8.24 -10.30
CA ASN A 210 26.47 -8.30 -9.55
C ASN A 210 26.47 -7.41 -8.31
N PHE A 211 25.28 -6.90 -7.91
CA PHE A 211 25.12 -5.95 -6.81
C PHE A 211 25.89 -4.64 -6.99
N ARG A 212 26.14 -4.24 -8.25
CA ARG A 212 26.75 -2.95 -8.57
C ARG A 212 25.67 -1.92 -8.84
N ARG A 213 25.83 -0.72 -8.29
CA ARG A 213 24.93 0.40 -8.57
C ARG A 213 25.16 0.90 -10.01
N VAL A 214 24.14 0.76 -10.84
CA VAL A 214 24.14 1.20 -12.24
C VAL A 214 23.33 2.48 -12.47
N GLY A 215 22.64 2.96 -11.43
CA GLY A 215 21.89 4.20 -11.51
C GLY A 215 21.13 4.54 -10.24
N SER A 216 20.26 5.53 -10.35
CA SER A 216 19.37 5.96 -9.27
C SER A 216 18.17 6.72 -9.83
N VAL A 217 17.02 6.58 -9.18
CA VAL A 217 15.80 7.37 -9.47
C VAL A 217 15.36 8.06 -8.19
N ARG A 218 14.99 9.35 -8.23
CA ARG A 218 14.41 10.01 -7.05
C ARG A 218 13.04 9.40 -6.77
N PHE A 219 12.64 9.34 -5.51
CA PHE A 219 11.35 8.74 -5.14
C PHE A 219 10.19 9.41 -5.88
N ILE A 220 10.19 10.76 -5.92
CA ILE A 220 9.17 11.56 -6.58
C ILE A 220 9.07 11.28 -8.09
N ASP A 221 10.20 11.07 -8.77
CA ASP A 221 10.21 10.82 -10.23
C ASP A 221 9.59 9.46 -10.59
N GLY A 222 9.58 8.53 -9.64
CA GLY A 222 8.96 7.21 -9.76
C GLY A 222 7.52 7.15 -9.27
N ALA A 223 7.00 8.20 -8.63
CA ALA A 223 5.66 8.21 -8.06
C ALA A 223 4.60 8.33 -9.17
N GLY A 224 3.66 7.37 -9.21
CA GLY A 224 2.64 7.29 -10.27
C GLY A 224 3.17 7.15 -11.70
N ASN A 225 4.47 6.86 -11.87
CA ASN A 225 5.11 6.84 -13.17
C ASN A 225 5.39 5.39 -13.60
N PHE A 226 4.40 4.76 -14.24
CA PHE A 226 4.55 3.41 -14.74
C PHE A 226 5.61 3.29 -15.83
N GLN A 227 5.87 4.35 -16.62
CA GLN A 227 6.92 4.31 -17.63
C GLN A 227 8.30 4.09 -17.00
N LYS A 228 8.58 4.70 -15.84
CA LYS A 228 9.82 4.44 -15.11
C LYS A 228 9.95 2.97 -14.70
N MET A 229 8.85 2.32 -14.35
CA MET A 229 8.85 0.89 -14.05
C MET A 229 9.22 0.06 -15.30
N LEU A 230 8.71 0.43 -16.47
CA LEU A 230 9.04 -0.20 -17.74
C LEU A 230 10.51 0.03 -18.15
N ASP A 231 11.06 1.21 -17.85
CA ASP A 231 12.43 1.56 -18.18
C ASP A 231 13.46 0.77 -17.37
N PHE A 232 13.24 0.62 -16.06
CA PHE A 232 14.20 0.00 -15.12
C PHE A 232 13.93 -1.47 -14.82
N GLY A 233 12.70 -1.95 -15.01
CA GLY A 233 12.32 -3.32 -14.69
C GLY A 233 12.20 -3.60 -13.18
N VAL A 234 11.77 -4.82 -12.86
CA VAL A 234 11.52 -5.28 -11.47
C VAL A 234 12.82 -5.58 -10.76
N ASP A 235 13.76 -6.16 -11.49
CA ASP A 235 15.00 -6.68 -10.96
C ASP A 235 15.92 -5.61 -10.37
N LEU A 236 16.15 -4.51 -11.12
CA LEU A 236 17.03 -3.43 -10.66
C LEU A 236 16.48 -2.73 -9.43
N VAL A 237 15.16 -2.46 -9.41
CA VAL A 237 14.46 -1.81 -8.30
C VAL A 237 14.50 -2.68 -7.05
N THR A 238 14.20 -3.98 -7.20
CA THR A 238 14.12 -4.89 -6.06
C THR A 238 15.48 -5.11 -5.42
N ARG A 239 16.55 -5.33 -6.21
CA ARG A 239 17.92 -5.41 -5.67
C ARG A 239 18.30 -4.09 -4.99
N GLY A 240 17.92 -2.95 -5.57
CA GLY A 240 18.07 -1.64 -4.95
C GLY A 240 17.49 -1.56 -3.54
N LEU A 241 16.23 -1.95 -3.38
CA LEU A 241 15.56 -1.97 -2.07
C LEU A 241 16.27 -2.86 -1.06
N MET A 242 16.84 -3.99 -1.49
CA MET A 242 17.60 -4.89 -0.61
C MET A 242 18.94 -4.29 -0.13
N THR A 243 19.51 -3.34 -0.88
CA THR A 243 20.78 -2.68 -0.51
C THR A 243 20.60 -1.47 0.41
N LEU A 244 19.37 -1.00 0.60
CA LEU A 244 19.11 0.19 1.42
C LEU A 244 18.75 -0.17 2.85
N PRO A 245 19.42 0.41 3.87
CA PRO A 245 18.95 0.30 5.24
C PRO A 245 17.64 1.07 5.39
N ALA A 246 16.72 0.56 6.21
CA ALA A 246 15.47 1.26 6.50
C ALA A 246 15.73 2.65 7.08
N ARG A 247 15.02 3.68 6.58
CA ARG A 247 15.13 5.04 7.09
C ARG A 247 14.42 5.14 8.44
N LYS A 248 15.06 5.78 9.40
CA LYS A 248 14.43 6.02 10.71
C LYS A 248 13.28 7.05 10.56
N PRO A 249 12.12 6.85 11.22
CA PRO A 249 10.89 7.55 10.89
C PRO A 249 10.74 8.96 11.51
N GLN A 250 11.79 9.57 12.06
CA GLN A 250 11.66 10.81 12.85
C GLN A 250 11.15 12.01 12.04
N ARG A 251 11.42 12.04 10.73
CA ARG A 251 10.98 13.11 9.82
C ARG A 251 10.55 12.52 8.50
N ILE A 252 9.52 13.07 7.87
CA ILE A 252 9.15 12.72 6.49
C ILE A 252 10.11 13.47 5.54
N THR A 253 10.48 12.84 4.43
CA THR A 253 11.38 13.44 3.42
C THR A 253 10.67 14.51 2.58
N THR A 254 11.43 15.51 2.13
CA THR A 254 10.96 16.54 1.19
C THR A 254 10.45 15.99 -0.13
N GLN A 255 10.85 14.76 -0.51
CA GLN A 255 10.35 14.07 -1.69
C GLN A 255 8.83 13.83 -1.67
N VAL A 256 8.20 13.85 -0.49
CA VAL A 256 6.75 13.64 -0.34
C VAL A 256 6.02 14.76 0.41
N THR A 257 6.74 15.72 0.99
CA THR A 257 6.14 16.93 1.60
C THR A 257 6.14 18.12 0.66
N GLU A 258 7.09 18.16 -0.28
CA GLU A 258 7.19 19.29 -1.17
C GLU A 258 6.30 19.12 -2.39
N ASP A 259 6.74 18.35 -3.37
CA ASP A 259 6.13 18.38 -4.70
C ASP A 259 5.51 17.02 -5.08
N PHE A 260 5.03 16.26 -4.09
CA PHE A 260 4.44 14.96 -4.38
C PHE A 260 3.27 15.17 -5.34
N PHE A 261 3.23 14.44 -6.46
CA PHE A 261 2.20 14.64 -7.49
C PHE A 261 1.94 16.11 -7.91
N GLY A 262 2.96 16.97 -7.88
CA GLY A 262 2.93 18.33 -8.43
C GLY A 262 2.49 19.46 -7.48
N ASN A 263 1.80 19.17 -6.37
CA ASN A 263 1.39 20.17 -5.37
C ASN A 263 0.88 19.55 -4.04
N PHE A 264 1.17 18.27 -3.81
CA PHE A 264 0.67 17.53 -2.66
C PHE A 264 1.72 17.45 -1.55
N ASP A 265 1.31 17.76 -0.33
CA ASP A 265 2.10 17.54 0.88
C ASP A 265 1.49 16.38 1.69
N LEU A 266 2.17 15.25 1.68
CA LEU A 266 1.74 14.04 2.38
C LEU A 266 1.62 14.24 3.89
N SER A 267 2.46 15.06 4.51
CA SER A 267 2.39 15.34 5.95
C SER A 267 1.14 16.14 6.29
N THR A 268 0.90 17.21 5.54
CA THR A 268 -0.32 18.02 5.66
C THR A 268 -1.57 17.18 5.42
N THR A 269 -1.58 16.32 4.39
CA THR A 269 -2.70 15.42 4.13
C THR A 269 -2.91 14.40 5.24
N ASN A 270 -1.85 13.86 5.86
CA ASN A 270 -2.01 12.92 6.99
C ASN A 270 -2.69 13.61 8.19
N ILE A 271 -2.26 14.82 8.53
CA ILE A 271 -2.85 15.59 9.64
C ILE A 271 -4.32 15.92 9.32
N GLN A 272 -4.59 16.40 8.11
CA GLN A 272 -5.94 16.74 7.69
C GLN A 272 -6.85 15.50 7.60
N ARG A 273 -6.32 14.35 7.17
CA ARG A 273 -7.02 13.07 7.19
C ARG A 273 -7.38 12.63 8.60
N GLY A 274 -6.49 12.84 9.57
CA GLY A 274 -6.81 12.59 10.98
C GLY A 274 -8.00 13.42 11.48
N ARG A 275 -8.07 14.70 11.09
CA ARG A 275 -9.20 15.58 11.39
C ARG A 275 -10.49 15.15 10.68
N ASP A 276 -10.39 14.82 9.39
CA ASP A 276 -11.51 14.31 8.57
C ASP A 276 -12.12 13.04 9.15
N HIS A 277 -11.28 12.17 9.72
CA HIS A 277 -11.69 10.92 10.36
C HIS A 277 -12.11 11.08 11.82
N GLY A 278 -12.07 12.30 12.37
CA GLY A 278 -12.44 12.54 13.77
C GLY A 278 -11.56 11.81 14.78
N LEU A 279 -10.26 11.63 14.47
CA LEU A 279 -9.34 10.96 15.37
C LEU A 279 -9.19 11.75 16.69
N SER A 280 -9.10 11.01 17.79
CA SER A 280 -8.87 11.57 19.12
C SER A 280 -7.50 12.24 19.26
N THR A 281 -7.31 12.98 20.35
CA THR A 281 -6.04 13.65 20.63
C THR A 281 -4.92 12.68 20.97
N TYR A 282 -3.67 13.13 20.84
CA TYR A 282 -2.49 12.37 21.27
C TYR A 282 -2.60 11.86 22.72
N ASN A 283 -3.03 12.72 23.64
CA ASN A 283 -3.16 12.37 25.06
C ASN A 283 -4.26 11.35 25.31
N SER A 284 -5.34 11.38 24.53
CA SER A 284 -6.39 10.35 24.58
C SER A 284 -5.84 8.98 24.19
N TYR A 285 -5.03 8.88 23.14
CA TYR A 285 -4.39 7.61 22.75
C TYR A 285 -3.30 7.17 23.73
N ARG A 286 -2.55 8.10 24.32
CA ARG A 286 -1.60 7.75 25.37
C ARG A 286 -2.29 7.14 26.57
N GLU A 287 -3.37 7.76 27.04
CA GLU A 287 -4.19 7.21 28.13
C GLU A 287 -4.79 5.85 27.76
N LEU A 288 -5.32 5.69 26.55
CA LEU A 288 -5.82 4.40 26.03
C LEU A 288 -4.74 3.31 26.05
N CYS A 289 -3.48 3.66 25.76
CA CYS A 289 -2.34 2.76 25.79
C CYS A 289 -1.69 2.61 27.18
N GLY A 290 -2.31 3.15 28.25
CA GLY A 290 -1.79 3.07 29.61
C GLY A 290 -0.57 3.96 29.88
N LEU A 291 -0.40 5.03 29.10
CA LEU A 291 0.73 5.94 29.16
C LEU A 291 0.32 7.30 29.76
N ARG A 292 1.24 7.95 30.49
CA ARG A 292 1.01 9.30 31.08
C ARG A 292 0.76 10.36 30.00
N LYS A 293 -0.15 11.31 30.26
CA LYS A 293 -0.41 12.51 29.44
C LYS A 293 0.79 13.47 29.42
#